data_AF-A0A1H7T6P4-F1
#
_entry.id   AF-A0A1H7T6P4-F1
#
_cell.length_a   1.000
_cell.length_b   1.000
_cell.length_c   1.000
_cell.angle_alpha   90.00
_cell.angle_beta   90.00
_cell.angle_gamma   90.00
#
_symmetry.space_group_name_H-M   'P 1'
#
loop_
_entity.id
_entity.type
_entity.pdbx_description
1 polymer ?
#
loop_
_entity_poly.entity_id
_entity_poly.type
_entity_poly.pdbx_seq_one_letter_code
_entity_poly.pdbx_strand_id
1 'polypeptide(L)'
;MKHWALARQQTGAIVHDFAQERLLRRLRSVLNDQPAANGTPAVDVLATALLADQRTAGASAEQLASLTDQQLMLSHLYLDYLLSKGAGGPVDLPFGTRADSTTPGSVKIGPQQYVPGTVVDFVPAGTPFVKAGVWPAPYSLRHRVEEREALNALGADGEIDEMAAAIARLAPEGTASVLSRLASDYETLVRIPTGSEPLFATLYWRNGVIRADVSVSGSLDWYSDQLELRGTSIRKAQRDRLPGRPLSAIPGLPFKCDARISHVDASRGKHLLVTVELGTELVNCATGTIWAKPDARSELRCA
;
A
#
# COMPACT_ATOMS: atom_id res chain seq x y z
N MET A 1 41.52 -0.83 0.36
CA MET A 1 40.71 0.42 0.34
C MET A 1 39.22 0.23 0.10
N LYS A 2 38.74 -0.74 -0.72
CA LYS A 2 37.30 -0.96 -0.94
C LYS A 2 36.48 -1.39 0.30
N HIS A 3 37.07 -2.13 1.24
CA HIS A 3 36.38 -2.56 2.47
C HIS A 3 36.04 -1.40 3.45
N TRP A 4 36.80 -0.29 3.41
CA TRP A 4 36.55 0.86 4.27
C TRP A 4 35.38 1.74 3.79
N ALA A 5 35.09 1.74 2.49
CA ALA A 5 33.95 2.46 1.92
C ALA A 5 32.62 1.77 2.28
N LEU A 6 32.59 0.43 2.22
CA LEU A 6 31.40 -0.36 2.58
C LEU A 6 31.06 -0.24 4.08
N ALA A 7 32.07 -0.28 4.95
CA ALA A 7 31.87 -0.08 6.39
C ALA A 7 31.29 1.30 6.70
N ARG A 8 31.79 2.38 6.08
CA ARG A 8 31.22 3.73 6.24
C ARG A 8 29.78 3.84 5.74
N GLN A 9 29.45 3.15 4.65
CA GLN A 9 28.09 3.14 4.10
C GLN A 9 27.12 2.39 5.03
N GLN A 10 27.56 1.27 5.62
CA GLN A 10 26.79 0.52 6.61
C GLN A 10 26.65 1.26 7.95
N THR A 11 27.70 1.90 8.45
CA THR A 11 27.61 2.72 9.67
C THR A 11 26.70 3.93 9.48
N GLY A 12 26.71 4.55 8.29
CA GLY A 12 25.80 5.65 7.95
C GLY A 12 24.33 5.24 7.97
N ALA A 13 24.00 4.05 7.47
CA ALA A 13 22.64 3.50 7.52
C ALA A 13 22.18 3.24 8.97
N ILE A 14 23.02 2.59 9.78
CA ILE A 14 22.70 2.27 11.19
C ILE A 14 22.47 3.54 12.02
N VAL A 15 23.27 4.59 11.81
CA VAL A 15 23.11 5.88 12.50
C VAL A 15 21.81 6.58 12.09
N HIS A 16 21.42 6.48 10.82
CA HIS A 16 20.14 7.02 10.31
C HIS A 16 18.94 6.33 10.96
N ASP A 17 18.94 5.01 11.05
CA ASP A 17 17.83 4.23 11.64
C ASP A 17 17.64 4.57 13.12
N PHE A 18 18.74 4.68 13.88
CA PHE A 18 18.69 5.01 15.30
C PHE A 18 18.21 6.45 15.56
N ALA A 19 18.58 7.39 14.70
CA ALA A 19 18.10 8.77 14.78
C ALA A 19 16.60 8.86 14.49
N GLN A 20 16.10 8.11 13.51
CA GLN A 20 14.69 8.06 13.16
C GLN A 20 13.83 7.45 14.28
N GLU A 21 14.24 6.34 14.87
CA GLU A 21 13.52 5.76 16.02
C GLU A 21 13.49 6.70 17.23
N ARG A 22 14.60 7.38 17.51
CA ARG A 22 14.70 8.33 18.62
C ARG A 22 13.78 9.54 18.38
N LEU A 23 13.73 10.03 17.14
CA LEU A 23 12.79 11.08 16.75
C LEU A 23 11.34 10.62 16.94
N LEU A 24 10.97 9.44 16.45
CA LEU A 24 9.61 8.90 16.58
C LEU A 24 9.20 8.76 18.06
N ARG A 25 10.07 8.18 18.90
CA ARG A 25 9.81 8.08 20.35
C ARG A 25 9.57 9.45 20.99
N ARG A 26 10.37 10.45 20.63
CA ARG A 26 10.22 11.82 21.13
C ARG A 26 8.93 12.45 20.63
N LEU A 27 8.62 12.32 19.35
CA LEU A 27 7.38 12.84 18.75
C LEU A 27 6.14 12.25 19.43
N ARG A 28 6.12 10.94 19.72
CA ARG A 28 5.03 10.30 20.49
C ARG A 28 4.87 10.91 21.87
N SER A 29 5.97 11.18 22.57
CA SER A 29 5.93 11.81 23.90
C SER A 29 5.40 13.25 23.88
N VAL A 30 5.61 13.99 22.78
CA VAL A 30 5.21 15.39 22.64
C VAL A 30 3.77 15.52 22.11
N LEU A 31 3.38 14.69 21.13
CA LEU A 31 2.12 14.83 20.39
C LEU A 31 1.00 13.87 20.84
N ASN A 32 1.33 12.88 21.67
CA ASN A 32 0.37 11.97 22.31
C ASN A 32 -0.55 11.21 21.32
N ASP A 33 0.03 10.61 20.27
CA ASP A 33 -0.62 9.75 19.24
C ASP A 33 -1.94 10.31 18.65
N GLN A 34 -2.12 11.63 18.65
CA GLN A 34 -3.29 12.26 18.04
C GLN A 34 -3.30 12.05 16.52
N PRO A 35 -4.46 11.86 15.88
CA PRO A 35 -4.55 11.83 14.43
C PRO A 35 -4.41 13.25 13.85
N ALA A 36 -3.77 13.37 12.69
CA ALA A 36 -3.82 14.57 11.86
C ALA A 36 -5.17 14.66 11.13
N ALA A 37 -5.43 15.80 10.49
CA ALA A 37 -6.68 16.06 9.77
C ALA A 37 -7.10 15.02 8.71
N ASN A 38 -6.15 14.25 8.15
CA ASN A 38 -6.42 13.18 7.19
C ASN A 38 -6.54 11.79 7.82
N GLY A 39 -6.56 11.69 9.16
CA GLY A 39 -6.68 10.44 9.91
C GLY A 39 -5.35 9.69 10.14
N THR A 40 -4.27 10.09 9.48
CA THR A 40 -2.92 9.55 9.70
C THR A 40 -2.41 9.98 11.09
N PRO A 41 -1.71 9.13 11.87
CA PRO A 41 -1.12 9.55 13.14
C PRO A 41 -0.24 10.79 12.95
N ALA A 42 -0.46 11.85 13.74
CA ALA A 42 0.25 13.12 13.61
C ALA A 42 1.77 12.97 13.75
N VAL A 43 2.20 11.99 14.56
CA VAL A 43 3.59 11.60 14.73
C VAL A 43 4.22 11.17 13.40
N ASP A 44 3.51 10.34 12.63
CA ASP A 44 4.02 9.79 11.36
C ASP A 44 4.08 10.91 10.31
N VAL A 45 3.04 11.74 10.24
CA VAL A 45 3.00 12.94 9.37
C VAL A 45 4.18 13.86 9.64
N LEU A 46 4.39 14.24 10.91
CA LEU A 46 5.44 15.18 11.28
C LEU A 46 6.82 14.55 11.08
N ALA A 47 7.02 13.28 11.42
CA ALA A 47 8.28 12.58 11.20
C ALA A 47 8.66 12.58 9.71
N THR A 48 7.73 12.21 8.83
CA THR A 48 7.95 12.22 7.37
C THR A 48 8.29 13.62 6.87
N ALA A 49 7.57 14.65 7.34
CA ALA A 49 7.83 16.02 6.94
C ALA A 49 9.21 16.53 7.40
N LEU A 50 9.61 16.25 8.63
CA LEU A 50 10.91 16.65 9.17
C LEU A 50 12.07 15.94 8.46
N LEU A 51 11.91 14.66 8.12
CA LEU A 51 12.91 13.92 7.33
C LEU A 51 13.00 14.43 5.89
N ALA A 52 11.88 14.84 5.29
CA ALA A 52 11.86 15.49 3.98
C ALA A 52 12.55 16.85 3.99
N ASP A 53 12.26 17.68 5.00
CA ASP A 53 12.89 18.98 5.24
C ASP A 53 14.39 18.83 5.45
N GLN A 54 14.79 17.93 6.36
CA GLN A 54 16.20 17.66 6.65
C GLN A 54 16.98 17.32 5.37
N ARG A 55 16.47 16.39 4.56
CA ARG A 55 17.12 15.98 3.30
C ARG A 55 17.18 17.11 2.29
N THR A 56 16.10 17.88 2.17
CA THR A 56 15.99 18.97 1.19
C THR A 56 16.89 20.15 1.54
N ALA A 57 16.98 20.50 2.82
CA ALA A 57 17.82 21.57 3.35
C ALA A 57 19.29 21.15 3.53
N GLY A 58 19.61 19.87 3.39
CA GLY A 58 20.95 19.34 3.64
C GLY A 58 21.36 19.40 5.12
N ALA A 59 20.39 19.34 6.04
CA ALA A 59 20.63 19.38 7.48
C ALA A 59 21.16 18.02 8.01
N SER A 60 21.98 18.06 9.05
CA SER A 60 22.53 16.86 9.69
C SER A 60 21.51 16.18 10.63
N ALA A 61 21.72 14.90 10.93
CA ALA A 61 20.87 14.17 11.86
C ALA A 61 20.94 14.76 13.29
N GLU A 62 22.07 15.34 13.68
CA GLU A 62 22.24 16.05 14.94
C GLU A 62 21.38 17.31 15.00
N GLN A 63 21.27 18.05 13.89
CA GLN A 63 20.38 19.22 13.80
C GLN A 63 18.91 18.80 14.00
N LEU A 64 18.50 17.67 13.40
CA LEU A 64 17.18 17.08 13.62
C LEU A 64 16.94 16.65 15.05
N ALA A 65 17.91 15.98 15.68
CA ALA A 65 17.82 15.61 17.09
C ALA A 65 17.80 16.83 18.03
N SER A 66 18.34 17.97 17.60
CA SER A 66 18.45 19.21 18.39
C SER A 66 17.21 20.10 18.38
N LEU A 67 16.21 19.81 17.52
CA LEU A 67 14.94 20.55 17.52
C LEU A 67 14.33 20.56 18.92
N THR A 68 13.77 21.67 19.35
CA THR A 68 13.09 21.79 20.65
C THR A 68 11.67 21.24 20.59
N ASP A 69 11.08 20.84 21.72
CA ASP A 69 9.69 20.35 21.74
C ASP A 69 8.70 21.42 21.25
N GLN A 70 8.99 22.70 21.52
CA GLN A 70 8.23 23.82 20.99
C GLN A 70 8.28 23.89 19.46
N GLN A 71 9.45 23.68 18.85
CA GLN A 71 9.57 23.63 17.38
C GLN A 71 8.78 22.45 16.81
N LEU A 72 8.84 21.27 17.46
CA LEU A 72 8.08 20.09 17.04
C LEU A 72 6.56 20.33 17.10
N MET A 73 6.07 20.93 18.18
CA MET A 73 4.67 21.32 18.33
C MET A 73 4.23 22.34 17.27
N LEU A 74 5.03 23.38 17.03
CA LEU A 74 4.71 24.38 16.02
C LEU A 74 4.68 23.77 14.61
N SER A 75 5.65 22.93 14.26
CA SER A 75 5.65 22.22 12.99
C SER A 75 4.43 21.31 12.83
N HIS A 76 4.02 20.61 13.90
CA HIS A 76 2.79 19.81 13.88
C HIS A 76 1.57 20.69 13.58
N LEU A 77 1.39 21.81 14.29
CA LEU A 77 0.25 22.71 14.10
C LEU A 77 0.20 23.27 12.66
N TYR A 78 1.35 23.65 12.10
CA TYR A 78 1.42 24.13 10.73
C TYR A 78 1.08 23.05 9.70
N LEU A 79 1.58 21.82 9.89
CA LEU A 79 1.26 20.71 9.01
C LEU A 79 -0.21 20.29 9.12
N ASP A 80 -0.77 20.24 10.32
CA ASP A 80 -2.19 19.93 10.52
C ASP A 80 -3.10 20.99 9.89
N TYR A 81 -2.71 22.26 9.99
CA TYR A 81 -3.39 23.35 9.28
C TYR A 81 -3.34 23.17 7.76
N LEU A 82 -2.17 22.87 7.18
CA LEU A 82 -2.04 22.62 5.74
C LEU A 82 -2.89 21.42 5.29
N LEU A 83 -2.83 20.31 6.03
CA LEU A 83 -3.56 19.08 5.71
C LEU A 83 -5.07 19.24 5.86
N SER A 84 -5.55 20.04 6.82
CA SER A 84 -6.98 20.25 7.03
C SER A 84 -7.60 21.23 6.03
N LYS A 85 -6.90 22.30 5.67
CA LYS A 85 -7.47 23.38 4.84
C LYS A 85 -7.13 23.25 3.37
N GLY A 86 -6.06 22.56 3.01
CA GLY A 86 -5.68 22.35 1.63
C GLY A 86 -5.20 23.59 0.86
N ALA A 87 -5.36 24.81 1.40
CA ALA A 87 -5.00 26.08 0.75
C ALA A 87 -4.59 27.15 1.79
N GLY A 88 -3.61 26.80 2.63
CA GLY A 88 -3.17 27.64 3.76
C GLY A 88 -2.10 28.68 3.46
N GLY A 89 -1.53 28.65 2.24
CA GLY A 89 -0.26 29.32 1.94
C GLY A 89 0.94 28.54 2.49
N PRO A 90 2.14 28.76 1.95
CA PRO A 90 3.33 28.02 2.36
C PRO A 90 3.73 28.34 3.80
N VAL A 91 4.17 27.32 4.53
CA VAL A 91 4.76 27.42 5.87
C VAL A 91 6.23 26.99 5.79
N ASP A 92 7.09 27.64 6.57
CA ASP A 92 8.50 27.26 6.66
C ASP A 92 8.66 26.14 7.71
N LEU A 93 9.31 25.05 7.30
CA LEU A 93 9.69 23.95 8.19
C LEU A 93 11.00 24.30 8.93
N PRO A 94 11.37 23.58 10.01
CA PRO A 94 12.48 23.96 10.89
C PRO A 94 13.84 24.15 10.24
N PHE A 95 14.14 23.50 9.12
CA PHE A 95 15.40 23.67 8.37
C PHE A 95 15.26 24.62 7.18
N GLY A 96 14.12 25.31 7.04
CA GLY A 96 13.90 26.35 6.06
C GLY A 96 13.31 25.86 4.73
N THR A 97 12.99 24.57 4.58
CA THR A 97 12.21 24.11 3.41
C THR A 97 10.77 24.59 3.54
N ARG A 98 10.20 25.06 2.43
CA ARG A 98 8.78 25.41 2.37
C ARG A 98 7.91 24.17 2.21
N ALA A 99 6.94 24.05 3.11
CA ALA A 99 5.81 23.15 2.97
C ALA A 99 4.59 23.93 2.50
N ASP A 100 3.86 23.41 1.52
CA ASP A 100 2.60 24.00 1.05
C ASP A 100 1.58 22.88 0.83
N SER A 101 0.31 23.22 0.72
CA SER A 101 -0.73 22.28 0.34
C SER A 101 -1.63 22.95 -0.68
N THR A 102 -1.94 22.22 -1.75
CA THR A 102 -2.94 22.60 -2.76
C THR A 102 -4.23 21.80 -2.63
N THR A 103 -4.21 20.67 -1.92
CA THR A 103 -5.36 19.80 -1.67
C THR A 103 -5.34 19.27 -0.24
N PRO A 104 -6.48 19.25 0.48
CA PRO A 104 -6.55 18.66 1.81
C PRO A 104 -6.00 17.24 1.83
N GLY A 105 -5.27 16.90 2.89
CA GLY A 105 -4.66 15.58 3.08
C GLY A 105 -3.35 15.33 2.32
N SER A 106 -2.80 16.30 1.59
CA SER A 106 -1.46 16.23 1.02
C SER A 106 -0.60 17.42 1.45
N VAL A 107 0.72 17.25 1.42
CA VAL A 107 1.67 18.34 1.68
C VAL A 107 2.83 18.26 0.68
N LYS A 108 3.14 19.37 0.04
CA LYS A 108 4.28 19.52 -0.85
C LYS A 108 5.45 20.10 -0.06
N ILE A 109 6.57 19.41 -0.01
CA ILE A 109 7.80 19.85 0.67
C ILE A 109 8.90 19.94 -0.37
N GLY A 110 9.31 21.17 -0.67
CA GLY A 110 10.22 21.45 -1.79
C GLY A 110 9.61 20.99 -3.13
N PRO A 111 10.32 20.17 -3.94
CA PRO A 111 9.80 19.69 -5.23
C PRO A 111 8.86 18.49 -5.11
N GLN A 112 8.80 17.83 -3.95
CA GLN A 112 8.08 16.56 -3.78
C GLN A 112 6.72 16.77 -3.11
N GLN A 113 5.70 16.09 -3.61
CA GLN A 113 4.40 16.00 -2.97
C GLN A 113 4.36 14.73 -2.13
N TYR A 114 4.00 14.89 -0.87
CA TYR A 114 3.81 13.82 0.09
C TYR A 114 2.31 13.73 0.37
N VAL A 115 1.75 12.54 0.22
CA VAL A 115 0.43 12.22 0.73
C VAL A 115 0.68 11.38 1.97
N PRO A 116 0.58 11.94 3.19
CA PRO A 116 0.86 11.18 4.40
C PRO A 116 -0.17 10.07 4.55
N GLY A 117 0.20 8.87 4.11
CA GLY A 117 -0.67 7.72 3.99
C GLY A 117 0.15 6.45 3.83
N THR A 118 0.93 6.10 4.85
CA THR A 118 1.10 4.67 5.13
C THR A 118 -0.29 4.09 5.30
N VAL A 119 -0.60 3.01 4.60
CA VAL A 119 -1.88 2.31 4.59
C VAL A 119 -2.53 2.31 5.98
N VAL A 120 -3.49 3.23 6.20
CA VAL A 120 -4.17 3.37 7.51
C VAL A 120 -5.44 2.54 7.60
N ASP A 121 -5.93 1.99 6.49
CA ASP A 121 -7.17 1.24 6.49
C ASP A 121 -6.95 -0.26 6.30
N PHE A 122 -7.11 -0.93 7.43
CA PHE A 122 -7.22 -2.37 7.63
C PHE A 122 -8.67 -2.67 8.07
N VAL A 123 -9.35 -3.56 7.34
CA VAL A 123 -10.60 -4.21 7.76
C VAL A 123 -10.38 -5.73 7.65
N PRO A 124 -10.27 -6.43 8.78
CA PRO A 124 -9.88 -7.84 8.77
C PRO A 124 -10.87 -8.71 8.00
N ALA A 125 -10.33 -9.57 7.14
CA ALA A 125 -11.07 -10.65 6.49
C ALA A 125 -11.39 -11.74 7.52
N GLY A 126 -12.44 -11.53 8.33
CA GLY A 126 -12.85 -12.50 9.34
C GLY A 126 -13.97 -12.05 10.25
N THR A 127 -14.26 -10.75 10.32
CA THR A 127 -15.39 -10.25 11.12
C THR A 127 -16.70 -10.52 10.38
N PRO A 128 -17.61 -11.38 10.89
CA PRO A 128 -18.93 -11.51 10.29
C PRO A 128 -19.58 -10.12 10.31
N PHE A 129 -20.07 -9.66 9.16
CA PHE A 129 -20.86 -8.44 9.04
C PHE A 129 -22.08 -8.54 9.97
N VAL A 130 -21.93 -8.12 11.22
CA VAL A 130 -23.06 -7.82 12.07
C VAL A 130 -23.68 -6.58 11.47
N LYS A 131 -24.93 -6.70 11.02
CA LYS A 131 -25.84 -5.60 10.71
C LYS A 131 -25.80 -4.58 11.86
N ALA A 132 -24.89 -3.62 11.83
CA ALA A 132 -24.81 -2.53 12.78
C ALA A 132 -24.75 -1.26 11.94
N GLY A 133 -25.86 -0.52 11.97
CA GLY A 133 -26.03 0.68 11.18
C GLY A 133 -24.98 1.75 11.48
N VAL A 134 -24.68 2.54 10.45
CA VAL A 134 -24.34 3.97 10.54
C VAL A 134 -23.28 4.35 11.59
N TRP A 135 -22.12 3.68 11.60
CA TRP A 135 -20.92 4.21 12.29
C TRP A 135 -19.78 4.41 11.29
N PRO A 136 -19.34 5.65 11.02
CA PRO A 136 -18.28 5.96 10.05
C PRO A 136 -16.88 5.90 10.67
N ALA A 137 -16.59 4.88 11.49
CA ALA A 137 -15.23 4.57 11.96
C ALA A 137 -15.17 3.10 12.41
N PRO A 138 -14.24 2.26 11.90
CA PRO A 138 -14.18 0.85 12.26
C PRO A 138 -13.82 0.67 13.75
N TYR A 139 -14.48 -0.29 14.40
CA TYR A 139 -14.20 -0.68 15.77
C TYR A 139 -12.74 -1.16 15.94
N SER A 140 -12.02 -0.42 16.78
CA SER A 140 -10.78 -0.71 17.51
C SER A 140 -9.42 -0.66 16.76
N LEU A 141 -8.68 0.40 17.07
CA LEU A 141 -7.24 0.61 16.82
C LEU A 141 -6.33 -0.47 17.43
N ARG A 142 -6.80 -1.31 18.38
CA ARG A 142 -5.94 -2.22 19.16
C ARG A 142 -5.31 -3.33 18.32
N HIS A 143 -6.05 -3.98 17.43
CA HIS A 143 -5.51 -5.06 16.61
C HIS A 143 -4.64 -4.57 15.46
N ARG A 144 -4.84 -3.31 15.00
CA ARG A 144 -4.05 -2.71 13.91
C ARG A 144 -2.56 -2.61 14.25
N VAL A 145 -2.24 -2.27 15.50
CA VAL A 145 -0.84 -2.15 15.94
C VAL A 145 -0.18 -3.53 15.96
N GLU A 146 -0.86 -4.52 16.54
CA GLU A 146 -0.37 -5.90 16.64
C GLU A 146 -0.15 -6.52 15.25
N GLU A 147 -1.10 -6.35 14.32
CA GLU A 147 -0.99 -6.87 12.95
C GLU A 147 0.12 -6.17 12.17
N ARG A 148 0.26 -4.84 12.31
CA ARG A 148 1.37 -4.09 11.70
C ARG A 148 2.72 -4.54 12.27
N GLU A 149 2.82 -4.73 13.58
CA GLU A 149 4.03 -5.24 14.21
C GLU A 149 4.36 -6.65 13.72
N ALA A 150 3.35 -7.52 13.56
CA ALA A 150 3.53 -8.85 12.98
C ALA A 150 4.02 -8.80 11.53
N LEU A 151 3.45 -7.94 10.69
CA LEU A 151 3.92 -7.73 9.31
C LEU A 151 5.35 -7.19 9.27
N ASN A 152 5.66 -6.18 10.10
CA ASN A 152 7.00 -5.61 10.21
C ASN A 152 8.03 -6.65 10.66
N ALA A 153 7.67 -7.55 11.59
CA ALA A 153 8.54 -8.64 12.03
C ALA A 153 8.86 -9.62 10.89
N LEU A 154 7.98 -9.73 9.89
CA LEU A 154 8.18 -10.49 8.66
C LEU A 154 8.84 -9.67 7.53
N GLY A 155 9.14 -8.40 7.76
CA GLY A 155 9.67 -7.47 6.76
C GLY A 155 8.65 -7.09 5.67
N ALA A 156 7.36 -7.27 5.94
CA ALA A 156 6.27 -6.94 5.01
C ALA A 156 5.64 -5.58 5.32
N ASP A 157 5.30 -4.83 4.28
CA ASP A 157 4.52 -3.60 4.35
C ASP A 157 3.00 -3.88 4.39
N GLY A 158 2.60 -5.07 3.92
CA GLY A 158 1.21 -5.50 3.87
C GLY A 158 1.05 -6.87 3.21
N GLU A 159 -0.16 -7.14 2.74
CA GLU A 159 -0.47 -8.29 1.90
C GLU A 159 -0.79 -7.84 0.46
N ILE A 160 -0.77 -8.76 -0.49
CA ILE A 160 -1.18 -8.54 -1.88
C ILE A 160 -2.00 -9.76 -2.33
N ASP A 161 -3.16 -9.54 -2.94
CA ASP A 161 -3.95 -10.66 -3.45
C ASP A 161 -3.33 -11.26 -4.73
N GLU A 162 -3.68 -12.51 -5.03
CA GLU A 162 -3.11 -13.25 -6.17
C GLU A 162 -3.34 -12.56 -7.53
N MET A 163 -4.41 -11.77 -7.68
CA MET A 163 -4.68 -11.03 -8.89
C MET A 163 -3.74 -9.83 -9.02
N ALA A 164 -3.68 -8.98 -7.99
CA ALA A 164 -2.79 -7.84 -7.94
C ALA A 164 -1.33 -8.27 -8.09
N ALA A 165 -0.93 -9.37 -7.45
CA ALA A 165 0.40 -9.93 -7.60
C ALA A 165 0.68 -10.37 -9.04
N ALA A 166 -0.28 -11.03 -9.70
CA ALA A 166 -0.15 -11.41 -11.12
C ALA A 166 -0.02 -10.18 -12.04
N ILE A 167 -0.82 -9.14 -11.82
CA ILE A 167 -0.72 -7.90 -12.60
C ILE A 167 0.60 -7.18 -12.36
N ALA A 168 1.05 -7.04 -11.11
CA ALA A 168 2.32 -6.40 -10.79
C ALA A 168 3.51 -7.12 -11.46
N ARG A 169 3.48 -8.46 -11.50
CA ARG A 169 4.49 -9.30 -12.19
C ARG A 169 4.46 -9.14 -13.71
N LEU A 170 3.30 -8.83 -14.30
CA LEU A 170 3.13 -8.64 -15.75
C LEU A 170 3.33 -7.20 -16.21
N ALA A 171 3.45 -6.25 -15.28
CA ALA A 171 3.60 -4.83 -15.60
C ALA A 171 4.85 -4.61 -16.48
N PRO A 172 4.74 -3.90 -17.61
CA PRO A 172 5.87 -3.68 -18.53
C PRO A 172 7.01 -2.87 -17.89
N GLU A 173 6.71 -2.02 -16.91
CA GLU A 173 7.69 -1.28 -16.10
C GLU A 173 8.34 -2.12 -14.99
N GLY A 174 7.88 -3.36 -14.78
CA GLY A 174 8.37 -4.29 -13.76
C GLY A 174 7.72 -4.13 -12.38
N THR A 175 7.66 -5.24 -11.64
CA THR A 175 7.01 -5.35 -10.31
C THR A 175 7.49 -4.28 -9.32
N ALA A 176 8.80 -4.08 -9.21
CA ALA A 176 9.37 -3.13 -8.25
C ALA A 176 8.95 -1.69 -8.52
N SER A 177 8.80 -1.30 -9.80
CA SER A 177 8.35 0.04 -10.18
C SER A 177 6.89 0.27 -9.75
N VAL A 178 6.01 -0.69 -10.01
CA VAL A 178 4.60 -0.63 -9.62
C VAL A 178 4.46 -0.56 -8.10
N LEU A 179 5.13 -1.46 -7.38
CA LEU A 179 5.05 -1.52 -5.93
C LEU A 179 5.70 -0.31 -5.24
N SER A 180 6.76 0.25 -5.82
CA SER A 180 7.38 1.49 -5.32
C SER A 180 6.42 2.69 -5.42
N ARG A 181 5.56 2.76 -6.45
CA ARG A 181 4.49 3.77 -6.50
C ARG A 181 3.47 3.53 -5.40
N LEU A 182 3.03 2.28 -5.21
CA LEU A 182 2.12 1.91 -4.12
C LEU A 182 2.71 2.09 -2.71
N ALA A 183 4.03 2.27 -2.57
CA ALA A 183 4.64 2.65 -1.31
C ALA A 183 4.35 4.12 -0.93
N SER A 184 4.05 4.96 -1.92
CA SER A 184 3.84 6.42 -1.75
C SER A 184 2.39 6.83 -2.05
N ASP A 185 1.70 6.09 -2.91
CA ASP A 185 0.36 6.36 -3.40
C ASP A 185 -0.62 5.24 -2.98
N TYR A 186 -1.89 5.59 -2.74
CA TYR A 186 -2.93 4.60 -2.40
C TYR A 186 -3.32 3.69 -3.57
N GLU A 187 -3.13 4.16 -4.79
CA GLU A 187 -3.46 3.45 -6.00
C GLU A 187 -2.45 3.75 -7.11
N THR A 188 -2.36 2.84 -8.08
CA THR A 188 -1.58 3.05 -9.28
C THR A 188 -2.21 2.34 -10.47
N LEU A 189 -2.10 2.96 -11.65
CA LEU A 189 -2.59 2.39 -12.90
C LEU A 189 -1.45 1.67 -13.62
N VAL A 190 -1.74 0.45 -14.07
CA VAL A 190 -0.84 -0.38 -14.89
C VAL A 190 -1.53 -0.64 -16.22
N ARG A 191 -0.80 -0.43 -17.31
CA ARG A 191 -1.26 -0.71 -18.67
C ARG A 191 -0.45 -1.85 -19.26
N ILE A 192 -1.08 -2.99 -19.50
CA ILE A 192 -0.44 -4.17 -20.05
C ILE A 192 -0.82 -4.30 -21.54
N PRO A 193 0.15 -4.25 -22.47
CA PRO A 193 -0.14 -4.48 -23.88
C PRO A 193 -0.55 -5.94 -24.09
N THR A 194 -1.69 -6.16 -24.77
CA THR A 194 -2.13 -7.49 -25.20
C THR A 194 -2.17 -7.56 -26.72
N GLY A 195 -2.41 -8.74 -27.29
CA GLY A 195 -2.47 -8.93 -28.74
C GLY A 195 -3.67 -8.25 -29.43
N SER A 196 -4.72 -7.88 -28.70
CA SER A 196 -5.91 -7.24 -29.27
C SER A 196 -6.11 -5.82 -28.74
N GLU A 197 -6.29 -5.66 -27.43
CA GLU A 197 -6.58 -4.39 -26.77
C GLU A 197 -5.78 -4.29 -25.47
N PRO A 198 -5.26 -3.11 -25.09
CA PRO A 198 -4.54 -2.98 -23.84
C PRO A 198 -5.44 -3.35 -22.66
N LEU A 199 -4.86 -4.08 -21.71
CA LEU A 199 -5.46 -4.29 -20.40
C LEU A 199 -5.10 -3.12 -19.49
N PHE A 200 -6.10 -2.58 -18.82
CA PHE A 200 -5.95 -1.56 -17.80
C PHE A 200 -6.25 -2.16 -16.45
N ALA A 201 -5.33 -2.03 -15.52
CA ALA A 201 -5.50 -2.47 -14.15
C ALA A 201 -5.22 -1.32 -13.19
N THR A 202 -6.11 -1.11 -12.24
CA THR A 202 -5.88 -0.22 -11.10
C THR A 202 -5.54 -1.09 -9.91
N LEU A 203 -4.29 -0.99 -9.43
CA LEU A 203 -3.89 -1.60 -8.18
C LEU A 203 -4.11 -0.59 -7.07
N TYR A 204 -4.67 -1.03 -5.94
CA TYR A 204 -4.97 -0.14 -4.83
C TYR A 204 -4.90 -0.85 -3.50
N TRP A 205 -4.59 -0.09 -2.45
CA TRP A 205 -4.65 -0.57 -1.08
C TRP A 205 -6.09 -0.62 -0.59
N ARG A 206 -6.47 -1.76 -0.03
CA ARG A 206 -7.71 -1.91 0.71
C ARG A 206 -7.53 -2.93 1.81
N ASN A 207 -7.76 -2.51 3.04
CA ASN A 207 -7.71 -3.37 4.21
C ASN A 207 -6.32 -3.97 4.48
N GLY A 208 -5.23 -3.21 4.24
CA GLY A 208 -3.86 -3.74 4.33
C GLY A 208 -3.47 -4.74 3.24
N VAL A 209 -4.34 -4.93 2.24
CA VAL A 209 -4.13 -5.81 1.09
C VAL A 209 -4.08 -4.96 -0.19
N ILE A 210 -3.07 -5.14 -1.02
CA ILE A 210 -3.07 -4.61 -2.39
C ILE A 210 -4.00 -5.47 -3.23
N ARG A 211 -5.00 -4.85 -3.85
CA ARG A 211 -5.99 -5.47 -4.74
C ARG A 211 -5.86 -4.90 -6.14
N ALA A 212 -6.55 -5.53 -7.10
CA ALA A 212 -6.62 -5.05 -8.46
C ALA A 212 -8.03 -5.09 -9.03
N ASP A 213 -8.44 -3.98 -9.65
CA ASP A 213 -9.57 -3.95 -10.58
C ASP A 213 -9.00 -3.95 -12.00
N VAL A 214 -9.50 -4.86 -12.85
CA VAL A 214 -8.92 -5.12 -14.17
C VAL A 214 -10.00 -4.96 -15.22
N SER A 215 -9.67 -4.29 -16.33
CA SER A 215 -10.58 -4.14 -17.45
C SER A 215 -9.84 -4.28 -18.78
N VAL A 216 -10.51 -4.90 -19.74
CA VAL A 216 -10.16 -4.89 -21.16
C VAL A 216 -11.42 -4.53 -21.93
N SER A 217 -11.36 -3.39 -22.62
CA SER A 217 -12.54 -2.80 -23.27
C SER A 217 -13.34 -3.83 -24.06
N GLY A 218 -14.61 -4.01 -23.68
CA GLY A 218 -15.57 -4.87 -24.37
C GLY A 218 -15.37 -6.38 -24.21
N SER A 219 -14.37 -6.85 -23.45
CA SER A 219 -14.05 -8.28 -23.37
C SER A 219 -13.91 -8.83 -21.95
N LEU A 220 -13.39 -8.04 -21.00
CA LEU A 220 -13.10 -8.51 -19.65
C LEU A 220 -13.32 -7.38 -18.67
N ASP A 221 -14.09 -7.63 -17.61
CA ASP A 221 -14.21 -6.75 -16.45
C ASP A 221 -14.00 -7.59 -15.18
N TRP A 222 -13.15 -7.13 -14.27
CA TRP A 222 -12.90 -7.75 -12.96
C TRP A 222 -13.31 -6.79 -11.87
N TYR A 223 -14.16 -7.25 -10.95
CA TYR A 223 -14.57 -6.50 -9.77
C TYR A 223 -14.64 -7.42 -8.57
N SER A 224 -13.93 -7.07 -7.49
CA SER A 224 -13.85 -7.89 -6.28
C SER A 224 -13.28 -9.30 -6.55
N ASP A 225 -14.12 -10.32 -6.45
CA ASP A 225 -13.85 -11.75 -6.60
C ASP A 225 -14.52 -12.31 -7.86
N GLN A 226 -15.09 -11.45 -8.69
CA GLN A 226 -15.83 -11.82 -9.88
C GLN A 226 -15.14 -11.30 -11.15
N LEU A 227 -14.99 -12.22 -12.09
CA LEU A 227 -14.53 -11.96 -13.44
C LEU A 227 -15.68 -12.13 -14.41
N GLU A 228 -16.00 -11.07 -15.12
CA GLU A 228 -16.95 -11.08 -16.22
C GLU A 228 -16.19 -11.13 -17.55
N LEU A 229 -16.43 -12.19 -18.33
CA LEU A 229 -15.88 -12.36 -19.67
C LEU A 229 -16.98 -12.22 -20.70
N ARG A 230 -16.85 -11.25 -21.59
CA ARG A 230 -17.82 -10.93 -22.64
C ARG A 230 -17.40 -11.54 -23.97
N GLY A 231 -18.37 -12.08 -24.70
CA GLY A 231 -18.12 -12.69 -26.01
C GLY A 231 -17.42 -14.05 -25.97
N THR A 232 -17.09 -14.57 -24.76
CA THR A 232 -16.49 -15.89 -24.59
C THR A 232 -17.55 -16.98 -24.68
N SER A 233 -17.42 -17.85 -25.67
CA SER A 233 -18.28 -19.04 -25.83
C SER A 233 -17.55 -20.27 -25.32
N ILE A 234 -17.89 -20.74 -24.13
CA ILE A 234 -17.38 -22.00 -23.56
C ILE A 234 -18.47 -23.06 -23.66
N ARG A 235 -18.13 -24.25 -24.17
CA ARG A 235 -19.09 -25.37 -24.20
C ARG A 235 -19.46 -25.77 -22.77
N LYS A 236 -20.72 -26.13 -22.54
CA LYS A 236 -21.23 -26.56 -21.22
C LYS A 236 -20.28 -27.56 -20.52
N ALA A 237 -19.85 -28.60 -21.22
CA ALA A 237 -18.94 -29.62 -20.67
C ALA A 237 -17.55 -29.09 -20.26
N GLN A 238 -17.05 -28.02 -20.89
CA GLN A 238 -15.80 -27.35 -20.49
C GLN A 238 -16.04 -26.46 -19.28
N ARG A 239 -17.12 -25.68 -19.30
CA ARG A 239 -17.53 -24.80 -18.19
C ARG A 239 -17.72 -25.58 -16.89
N ASP A 240 -18.43 -26.71 -16.96
CA ASP A 240 -18.72 -27.54 -15.79
C ASP A 240 -17.46 -28.21 -15.19
N ARG A 241 -16.29 -28.11 -15.87
CA ARG A 241 -14.98 -28.58 -15.40
C ARG A 241 -14.09 -27.48 -14.83
N LEU A 242 -14.51 -26.22 -14.91
CA LEU A 242 -13.71 -25.07 -14.46
C LEU A 242 -13.63 -24.94 -12.92
N PRO A 243 -14.69 -25.19 -12.13
CA PRO A 243 -14.58 -25.11 -10.67
C PRO A 243 -13.43 -25.98 -10.12
N GLY A 244 -12.66 -25.40 -9.20
CA GLY A 244 -11.47 -25.98 -8.57
C GLY A 244 -10.17 -25.84 -9.37
N ARG A 245 -10.23 -25.41 -10.65
CA ARG A 245 -9.05 -25.14 -11.50
C ARG A 245 -8.52 -23.71 -11.31
N PRO A 246 -7.25 -23.44 -11.62
CA PRO A 246 -6.74 -22.07 -11.62
C PRO A 246 -7.40 -21.24 -12.73
N LEU A 247 -7.48 -19.94 -12.53
CA LEU A 247 -8.05 -19.00 -13.48
C LEU A 247 -7.33 -19.06 -14.84
N SER A 248 -6.02 -19.31 -14.84
CA SER A 248 -5.20 -19.56 -16.03
C SER A 248 -5.69 -20.72 -16.92
N ALA A 249 -6.60 -21.57 -16.44
CA ALA A 249 -7.24 -22.62 -17.23
C ALA A 249 -8.29 -22.11 -18.22
N ILE A 250 -8.75 -20.85 -18.09
CA ILE A 250 -9.68 -20.23 -19.04
C ILE A 250 -8.91 -19.75 -20.27
N PRO A 251 -9.20 -20.27 -21.48
CA PRO A 251 -8.51 -19.86 -22.69
C PRO A 251 -8.76 -18.38 -23.02
N GLY A 252 -7.71 -17.69 -23.47
CA GLY A 252 -7.82 -16.32 -23.97
C GLY A 252 -7.73 -15.22 -22.92
N LEU A 253 -7.49 -15.55 -21.65
CA LEU A 253 -7.17 -14.52 -20.65
C LEU A 253 -5.84 -13.84 -20.98
N PRO A 254 -5.77 -12.50 -20.86
CA PRO A 254 -4.57 -11.72 -21.14
C PRO A 254 -3.50 -11.81 -20.04
N PHE A 255 -3.78 -12.53 -18.95
CA PHE A 255 -2.86 -12.74 -17.84
C PHE A 255 -2.97 -14.17 -17.30
N LYS A 256 -1.94 -14.60 -16.57
CA LYS A 256 -1.93 -15.86 -15.83
C LYS A 256 -2.09 -15.55 -14.35
N CYS A 257 -3.15 -16.08 -13.75
CA CYS A 257 -3.40 -16.01 -12.32
C CYS A 257 -3.77 -17.41 -11.84
N ASP A 258 -3.17 -17.83 -10.72
CA ASP A 258 -3.34 -19.17 -10.17
C ASP A 258 -4.52 -19.27 -9.19
N ALA A 259 -5.21 -18.14 -8.95
CA ALA A 259 -6.43 -18.08 -8.15
C ALA A 259 -7.43 -19.15 -8.58
N ARG A 260 -8.02 -19.83 -7.60
CA ARG A 260 -8.89 -20.99 -7.86
C ARG A 260 -10.28 -20.52 -8.23
N ILE A 261 -10.84 -21.07 -9.28
CA ILE A 261 -12.22 -20.82 -9.69
C ILE A 261 -13.14 -21.52 -8.69
N SER A 262 -13.96 -20.78 -7.95
CA SER A 262 -14.92 -21.35 -6.99
C SER A 262 -16.27 -21.61 -7.65
N HIS A 263 -16.71 -20.71 -8.53
CA HIS A 263 -18.00 -20.80 -9.20
C HIS A 263 -17.94 -20.28 -10.63
N VAL A 264 -18.78 -20.83 -11.51
CA VAL A 264 -18.94 -20.34 -12.89
C VAL A 264 -20.42 -20.30 -13.25
N ASP A 265 -20.92 -19.11 -13.53
CA ASP A 265 -22.26 -18.89 -14.04
C ASP A 265 -22.21 -18.47 -15.51
N ALA A 266 -23.11 -19.02 -16.32
CA ALA A 266 -23.32 -18.54 -17.67
C ALA A 266 -24.57 -17.67 -17.68
N SER A 267 -24.35 -16.36 -17.68
CA SER A 267 -25.45 -15.42 -17.81
C SER A 267 -26.06 -15.49 -19.22
N ARG A 268 -27.33 -15.08 -19.34
CA ARG A 268 -28.01 -14.98 -20.63
C ARG A 268 -27.33 -13.89 -21.46
N GLY A 269 -26.56 -14.28 -22.49
CA GLY A 269 -26.02 -13.31 -23.46
C GLY A 269 -24.57 -13.48 -23.94
N LYS A 270 -23.96 -14.67 -23.92
CA LYS A 270 -22.52 -14.89 -24.19
C LYS A 270 -21.59 -14.21 -23.16
N HIS A 271 -22.08 -14.06 -21.93
CA HIS A 271 -21.28 -13.58 -20.80
C HIS A 271 -20.99 -14.78 -19.90
N LEU A 272 -19.73 -14.91 -19.48
CA LEU A 272 -19.30 -15.89 -18.49
C LEU A 272 -18.92 -15.12 -17.23
N LEU A 273 -19.60 -15.40 -16.13
CA LEU A 273 -19.26 -14.86 -14.82
C LEU A 273 -18.52 -15.94 -14.05
N VAL A 274 -17.31 -15.62 -13.59
CA VAL A 274 -16.42 -16.54 -12.90
C VAL A 274 -16.12 -15.96 -11.53
N THR A 275 -16.49 -16.66 -10.47
CA THR A 275 -16.09 -16.30 -9.10
C THR A 275 -14.82 -17.04 -8.75
N VAL A 276 -13.88 -16.36 -8.10
CA VAL A 276 -12.61 -16.94 -7.66
C VAL A 276 -12.45 -16.89 -6.15
N GLU A 277 -11.63 -17.78 -5.63
CA GLU A 277 -11.03 -17.69 -4.30
C GLU A 277 -9.63 -17.11 -4.45
N LEU A 278 -9.44 -15.89 -3.94
CA LEU A 278 -8.14 -15.21 -3.95
C LEU A 278 -7.38 -15.53 -2.67
N GLY A 279 -6.19 -16.12 -2.82
CA GLY A 279 -5.19 -16.14 -1.77
C GLY A 279 -4.54 -14.76 -1.56
N THR A 280 -3.78 -14.63 -0.48
CA THR A 280 -2.91 -13.47 -0.25
C THR A 280 -1.46 -13.89 -0.06
N GLU A 281 -0.56 -13.06 -0.56
CA GLU A 281 0.89 -13.13 -0.36
C GLU A 281 1.33 -11.93 0.49
N LEU A 282 2.49 -12.00 1.12
CA LEU A 282 3.13 -10.85 1.77
C LEU A 282 3.83 -9.99 0.72
N VAL A 283 3.87 -8.68 0.96
CA VAL A 283 4.51 -7.72 0.05
C VAL A 283 5.40 -6.75 0.82
N ASN A 284 6.55 -6.43 0.23
CA ASN A 284 7.39 -5.31 0.62
C ASN A 284 7.51 -4.37 -0.58
N CYS A 285 6.83 -3.23 -0.50
CA CYS A 285 6.71 -2.26 -1.56
C CYS A 285 8.02 -1.50 -1.82
N ALA A 286 8.85 -1.33 -0.79
CA ALA A 286 10.15 -0.67 -0.93
C ALA A 286 11.14 -1.50 -1.79
N THR A 287 11.13 -2.82 -1.62
CA THR A 287 12.01 -3.75 -2.35
C THR A 287 11.36 -4.34 -3.60
N GLY A 288 10.03 -4.28 -3.70
CA GLY A 288 9.26 -4.92 -4.76
C GLY A 288 9.10 -6.44 -4.59
N THR A 289 9.36 -6.96 -3.39
CA THR A 289 9.33 -8.40 -3.11
C THR A 289 7.91 -8.86 -2.78
N ILE A 290 7.49 -9.99 -3.33
CA ILE A 290 6.23 -10.69 -3.03
C ILE A 290 6.56 -12.13 -2.66
N TRP A 291 6.04 -12.63 -1.54
CA TRP A 291 6.30 -13.99 -1.08
C TRP A 291 5.13 -14.61 -0.31
N ALA A 292 5.07 -15.94 -0.28
CA ALA A 292 4.03 -16.65 0.46
C ALA A 292 4.11 -16.37 1.96
N LYS A 293 2.95 -16.24 2.61
CA LYS A 293 2.86 -16.14 4.06
C LYS A 293 3.40 -17.43 4.71
N PRO A 294 4.26 -17.36 5.75
CA PRO A 294 4.71 -18.54 6.46
C PRO A 294 3.52 -19.31 7.03
N ASP A 295 3.48 -20.63 6.84
CA ASP A 295 2.48 -21.46 7.50
C ASP A 295 2.68 -21.35 9.01
N ALA A 296 1.62 -21.03 9.79
CA ALA A 296 1.69 -20.95 11.25
C ALA A 296 2.23 -22.24 11.92
N ARG A 297 2.20 -23.38 11.20
CA ARG A 297 2.75 -24.67 11.65
C ARG A 297 4.24 -24.83 11.41
N SER A 298 4.82 -24.06 10.50
CA SER A 298 6.24 -24.12 10.16
C SER A 298 7.13 -23.44 11.21
N GLU A 299 6.61 -22.42 11.90
CA GLU A 299 7.31 -21.70 12.97
C GLU A 299 7.55 -22.55 14.23
N LEU A 300 6.67 -23.51 14.51
CA LEU A 300 6.78 -24.39 15.69
C LEU A 300 7.88 -25.47 15.58
N ARG A 301 8.56 -25.60 14.44
CA ARG A 301 9.61 -26.62 14.23
C ARG A 301 11.04 -26.10 14.38
N CYS A 302 11.22 -24.79 14.55
CA CYS A 302 12.54 -24.15 14.65
C CYS A 302 12.84 -23.55 16.04
N ALA A 303 11.96 -23.77 17.03
CA ALA A 303 12.17 -23.42 18.43
C ALA A 303 12.42 -24.68 19.27
#